data_AF-A0A0P0Y9S5-F1
#
_entry.id   AF-A0A0P0Y9S5-F1
#
_cell.length_a   1.000
_cell.length_b   1.000
_cell.length_c   1.000
_cell.angle_alpha   90.00
_cell.angle_beta   90.00
_cell.angle_gamma   90.00
#
_symmetry.space_group_name_H-M   'P 1'
#
loop_
_entity.id
_entity.type
_entity.pdbx_description
1 polymer ?
#
loop_
_entity_poly.entity_id
_entity_poly.type
_entity_poly.pdbx_seq_one_letter_code
_entity_poly.pdbx_strand_id
1 'polypeptide(L)'
;MVENVINLKGPSYVTMAPIVIASLATSVAPFQGLKSTAGLPVSRRSTNSGFGDITNGGRIKCMQVWPVDGKKKFETLSYLPLLTAEDLLKQIEHLL
;
A
#
# COMPACT_ATOMS: atom_id res chain seq x y z
N MET A 1 62.25 -11.76 -27.62
CA MET A 1 61.09 -11.85 -26.72
C MET A 1 60.26 -10.61 -26.99
N VAL A 2 59.31 -10.71 -27.93
CA VAL A 2 58.51 -9.58 -28.41
C VAL A 2 57.12 -9.73 -27.81
N GLU A 3 56.83 -8.98 -26.75
CA GLU A 3 55.51 -8.96 -26.13
C GLU A 3 54.58 -8.03 -26.92
N ASN A 4 53.58 -8.64 -27.55
CA ASN A 4 52.48 -7.94 -28.22
C ASN A 4 51.57 -7.28 -27.18
N VAL A 5 51.56 -5.95 -27.18
CA VAL A 5 50.62 -5.10 -26.44
C VAL A 5 49.26 -5.15 -27.13
N ILE A 6 48.32 -5.89 -26.56
CA ILE A 6 46.90 -5.87 -26.96
C ILE A 6 46.18 -4.74 -26.21
N ASN A 7 45.94 -3.65 -26.93
CA ASN A 7 45.19 -2.48 -26.46
C ASN A 7 43.68 -2.81 -26.53
N LEU A 8 43.07 -3.22 -25.41
CA LEU A 8 41.64 -3.47 -25.33
C LEU A 8 40.90 -2.15 -25.08
N LYS A 9 40.36 -1.58 -26.17
CA LYS A 9 39.48 -0.41 -26.14
C LYS A 9 38.13 -0.82 -25.56
N GLY A 10 37.86 -0.40 -24.32
CA GLY A 10 36.61 -0.66 -23.62
C GLY A 10 35.39 -0.02 -24.32
N PRO A 11 34.18 -0.58 -24.11
CA PRO A 11 32.96 -0.10 -24.74
C PRO A 11 32.53 1.26 -24.18
N SER A 12 32.14 2.14 -25.10
CA SER A 12 31.61 3.48 -24.85
C SER A 12 30.39 3.43 -23.92
N TYR A 13 30.44 4.12 -22.79
CA TYR A 13 29.25 4.34 -21.96
C TYR A 13 28.30 5.27 -22.72
N VAL A 14 27.15 4.75 -23.13
CA VAL A 14 26.09 5.55 -23.73
C VAL A 14 25.37 6.27 -22.59
N THR A 15 25.63 7.56 -22.43
CA THR A 15 24.94 8.40 -21.45
C THR A 15 23.48 8.54 -21.85
N MET A 16 22.58 7.81 -21.19
CA MET A 16 21.14 8.00 -21.33
C MET A 16 20.75 9.37 -20.76
N ALA A 17 20.31 10.28 -21.62
CA ALA A 17 19.70 11.53 -21.19
C ALA A 17 18.38 11.22 -20.46
N PRO A 18 18.04 11.93 -19.36
CA PRO A 18 16.78 11.71 -18.69
C PRO A 18 15.64 12.15 -19.61
N ILE A 19 14.76 11.21 -19.98
CA ILE A 19 13.49 11.54 -20.63
C ILE A 19 12.57 12.07 -19.54
N VAL A 20 12.38 13.39 -19.52
CA VAL A 20 11.38 14.04 -18.64
C VAL A 20 10.01 13.84 -19.28
N ILE A 21 9.27 12.85 -18.80
CA ILE A 21 7.87 12.66 -19.16
C ILE A 21 7.06 13.64 -18.30
N ALA A 22 6.57 14.72 -18.91
CA ALA A 22 5.58 15.58 -18.26
C ALA A 22 4.28 14.79 -18.09
N SER A 23 3.91 14.47 -16.84
CA SER A 23 2.63 13.84 -16.54
C SER A 23 1.49 14.83 -16.82
N LEU A 24 0.61 14.50 -17.76
CA LEU A 24 -0.66 15.19 -17.93
C LEU A 24 -1.54 14.90 -16.72
N ALA A 25 -1.69 15.88 -15.84
CA ALA A 25 -2.65 15.83 -14.75
C ALA A 25 -4.08 15.87 -15.33
N THR A 26 -4.74 14.71 -15.43
CA THR A 26 -6.17 14.67 -15.69
C THR A 26 -6.88 15.15 -14.43
N SER A 27 -7.38 16.39 -14.45
CA SER A 27 -8.22 16.93 -13.38
C SER A 27 -9.51 16.11 -13.31
N VAL A 28 -9.57 15.14 -12.41
CA VAL A 28 -10.81 14.44 -12.06
C VAL A 28 -11.80 15.45 -11.47
N ALA A 29 -13.06 15.40 -11.91
CA ALA A 29 -14.09 16.27 -11.37
C ALA A 29 -14.19 16.06 -9.84
N PRO A 30 -14.32 17.14 -9.04
CA PRO A 30 -14.52 17.00 -7.61
C PRO A 30 -15.79 16.18 -7.37
N PHE A 31 -15.71 15.25 -6.42
CA PHE A 31 -16.84 14.37 -6.07
C PHE A 31 -17.97 15.22 -5.48
N GLN A 32 -18.91 15.64 -6.32
CA GLN A 32 -20.13 16.33 -5.89
C GLN A 32 -21.08 15.28 -5.30
N GLY A 33 -20.88 14.90 -4.03
CA GLY A 33 -21.75 13.91 -3.38
C GLY A 33 -21.26 13.37 -2.04
N LEU A 34 -19.97 13.50 -1.71
CA LEU A 34 -19.43 13.08 -0.40
C LEU A 34 -19.49 14.22 0.63
N LYS A 35 -20.67 14.83 0.79
CA LYS A 35 -20.92 15.62 2.00
C LYS A 35 -21.21 14.62 3.11
N SER A 36 -20.23 14.38 3.96
CA SER A 36 -20.45 13.80 5.30
C SER A 36 -21.25 14.79 6.15
N THR A 37 -22.52 15.01 5.77
CA THR A 37 -23.55 15.59 6.61
C THR A 37 -24.72 14.60 6.67
N ALA A 38 -24.40 13.33 6.87
CA ALA A 38 -25.31 12.51 7.64
C ALA A 38 -25.30 13.11 9.04
N GLY A 39 -26.17 14.10 9.29
CA GLY A 39 -26.47 14.53 10.64
C GLY A 39 -26.74 13.27 11.43
N LEU A 40 -25.94 13.03 12.48
CA LEU A 40 -26.11 11.88 13.35
C LEU A 40 -27.61 11.79 13.67
N PRO A 41 -28.25 10.61 13.52
CA PRO A 41 -29.68 10.51 13.76
C PRO A 41 -29.94 11.01 15.19
N VAL A 42 -30.57 12.19 15.29
CA VAL A 42 -31.10 12.68 16.57
C VAL A 42 -32.20 11.71 16.92
N SER A 43 -31.89 10.76 17.80
CA SER A 43 -32.83 9.77 18.30
C SER A 43 -33.97 10.51 18.99
N ARG A 44 -35.12 10.64 18.32
CA ARG A 44 -36.38 10.92 19.00
C ARG A 44 -36.72 9.68 19.79
N ARG A 45 -36.51 9.76 21.11
CA ARG A 45 -36.81 8.71 22.08
C ARG A 45 -38.29 8.32 21.99
N SER A 46 -38.61 7.29 21.22
CA SER A 46 -39.91 6.65 21.23
C SER A 46 -40.03 5.88 22.54
N THR A 47 -40.93 6.31 23.41
CA THR A 47 -41.12 5.76 24.75
C THR A 47 -41.68 4.34 24.77
N ASN A 48 -42.16 3.80 23.65
CA ASN A 48 -42.93 2.55 23.62
C ASN A 48 -42.55 1.57 22.49
N SER A 49 -41.36 1.66 21.88
CA SER A 49 -40.97 0.73 20.81
C SER A 49 -39.46 0.46 20.74
N GLY A 50 -39.01 -0.68 21.28
CA GLY A 50 -38.03 -1.58 20.65
C GLY A 50 -36.57 -1.16 20.42
N PHE A 51 -36.06 -0.07 20.97
CA PHE A 51 -34.67 0.38 20.76
C PHE A 51 -33.82 0.51 22.04
N GLY A 52 -34.06 -0.37 23.03
CA GLY A 52 -33.46 -0.31 24.37
C GLY A 52 -31.95 -0.46 24.47
N ASP A 53 -31.27 -1.03 23.46
CA ASP A 53 -29.86 -1.48 23.59
C ASP A 53 -28.92 -0.94 22.49
N ILE A 54 -29.23 0.17 21.84
CA ILE A 54 -28.31 0.77 20.85
C ILE A 54 -27.36 1.74 21.57
N THR A 55 -26.40 1.17 22.29
CA THR A 55 -25.28 1.91 22.83
C THR A 55 -24.03 1.58 21.99
N ASN A 56 -23.30 2.60 21.54
CA ASN A 56 -21.92 2.43 21.04
C ASN A 56 -20.95 1.95 22.15
N GLY A 57 -21.47 1.59 23.33
CA GLY A 57 -20.78 0.92 24.41
C GLY A 57 -21.02 -0.59 24.35
N GLY A 58 -20.03 -1.32 23.87
CA GLY A 58 -19.76 -2.65 24.42
C GLY A 58 -20.33 -3.88 23.72
N ARG A 59 -20.25 -3.98 22.37
CA ARG A 59 -20.07 -5.25 21.60
C ARG A 59 -20.14 -5.11 20.07
N ILE A 60 -20.43 -3.93 19.52
CA ILE A 60 -20.45 -3.74 18.06
C ILE A 60 -19.01 -3.73 17.52
N LYS A 61 -18.58 -4.84 16.92
CA LYS A 61 -17.35 -4.94 16.12
C LYS A 61 -17.65 -4.63 14.66
N CYS A 62 -17.93 -3.37 14.33
CA CYS A 62 -18.25 -2.98 12.95
C CYS A 62 -17.00 -2.80 12.07
N MET A 63 -15.85 -2.54 12.67
CA MET A 63 -14.59 -2.30 11.96
C MET A 63 -13.42 -2.92 12.73
N GLN A 64 -12.46 -3.48 11.99
CA GLN A 64 -11.19 -3.94 12.57
C GLN A 64 -10.25 -2.74 12.75
N VAL A 65 -9.55 -2.69 13.88
CA VAL A 65 -8.53 -1.66 14.16
C VAL A 65 -7.16 -2.28 13.97
N TRP A 66 -6.26 -1.57 13.29
CA TRP A 66 -4.88 -2.02 13.13
C TRP A 66 -4.16 -2.09 14.49
N PRO A 67 -3.47 -3.20 14.82
CA PRO A 67 -2.70 -3.28 16.07
C PRO A 67 -1.61 -2.22 16.12
N VAL A 68 -1.55 -1.48 17.23
CA VAL A 68 -0.54 -0.43 17.46
C VAL A 68 0.84 -1.00 17.80
N ASP A 69 0.87 -2.20 18.39
CA ASP A 69 2.08 -2.87 18.88
C ASP A 69 2.19 -4.32 18.41
N GLY A 70 3.39 -4.91 18.52
CA GLY A 70 3.62 -6.34 18.24
C GLY A 70 3.56 -6.73 16.76
N LYS A 71 3.47 -5.76 15.84
CA LYS A 71 3.40 -5.98 14.39
C LYS A 71 4.46 -5.17 13.63
N LYS A 72 5.70 -5.14 14.14
CA LYS A 72 6.84 -4.51 13.42
C LYS A 72 7.05 -5.18 12.06
N LYS A 73 7.48 -4.38 11.09
CA LYS A 73 7.62 -4.76 9.68
C LYS A 73 9.04 -4.51 9.21
N PHE A 74 9.45 -5.30 8.22
CA PHE A 74 10.80 -5.30 7.64
C PHE A 74 10.68 -5.12 6.13
N GLU A 75 10.24 -3.93 5.71
CA GLU A 75 10.10 -3.54 4.31
C GLU A 75 9.31 -4.55 3.44
N THR A 76 9.73 -4.74 2.18
CA THR A 76 9.08 -5.57 1.16
C THR A 76 8.80 -6.99 1.66
N LEU A 77 7.62 -7.53 1.34
CA LEU A 77 7.10 -8.84 1.75
C LEU A 77 6.67 -8.99 3.22
N SER A 78 7.07 -8.09 4.13
CA SER A 78 6.80 -8.26 5.56
C SER A 78 5.34 -8.10 6.00
N TYR A 79 4.47 -7.54 5.15
CA TYR A 79 3.03 -7.44 5.38
C TYR A 79 2.24 -8.69 4.98
N LEU A 80 2.87 -9.62 4.26
CA LEU A 80 2.27 -10.86 3.80
C LEU A 80 2.30 -11.93 4.91
N PRO A 81 1.56 -13.05 4.74
CA PRO A 81 1.80 -14.27 5.52
C PRO A 81 3.27 -14.71 5.45
N LEU A 82 3.71 -15.47 6.44
CA LEU A 82 5.06 -16.01 6.46
C LEU A 82 5.31 -16.87 5.22
N LEU A 83 6.38 -16.58 4.50
CA LEU A 83 6.75 -17.29 3.28
C LEU A 83 7.20 -18.72 3.60
N THR A 84 6.76 -19.67 2.77
CA THR A 84 7.24 -21.06 2.83
C THR A 84 8.64 -21.16 2.22
N ALA A 85 9.35 -22.27 2.44
CA ALA A 85 10.66 -22.49 1.81
C ALA A 85 10.59 -22.46 0.27
N GLU A 86 9.52 -22.99 -0.31
CA GLU A 86 9.27 -22.96 -1.76
C GLU A 86 9.06 -21.54 -2.29
N ASP A 87 8.35 -20.69 -1.54
CA ASP A 87 8.15 -19.29 -1.94
C ASP A 87 9.44 -18.48 -1.83
N LEU A 88 10.28 -18.76 -0.83
CA LEU A 88 11.61 -18.17 -0.72
C LEU A 88 12.50 -18.54 -1.91
N LEU A 89 12.44 -19.80 -2.38
CA LEU A 89 13.18 -20.23 -3.58
C LEU A 89 12.74 -19.46 -4.83
N LYS A 90 11.43 -19.24 -5.03
CA LYS A 90 10.93 -18.42 -6.15
C LYS A 90 11.41 -16.97 -6.09
N GLN A 91 11.53 -16.38 -4.90
CA GLN A 91 12.09 -15.03 -4.75
C GLN A 91 13.58 -14.98 -5.11
N ILE A 92 14.33 -16.05 -4.80
CA ILE A 92 15.74 -16.18 -5.20
C ILE A 92 15.83 -16.36 -6.72
N GLU A 93 15.02 -17.24 -7.30
CA GLU A 93 14.95 -17.46 -8.76
C GLU A 93 14.56 -16.19 -9.52
N HIS A 94 13.73 -15.31 -8.95
CA HIS A 94 13.38 -14.03 -9.58
C HIS A 94 14.57 -13.07 -9.73
N LEU A 95 15.60 -13.21 -8.90
CA LEU A 95 16.80 -12.37 -8.93
C LEU A 95 17.88 -12.89 -9.89
N LEU A 96 17.75 -14.14 -10.35
CA LEU A 96 18.67 -14.80 -11.26
C LEU A 96 18.22 -14.61 -12.71
#